data_AF-A0A957RP01-F1
#
_entry.id   AF-A0A957RP01-F1
#
_cell.length_a   1.000
_cell.length_b   1.000
_cell.length_c   1.000
_cell.angle_alpha   90.00
_cell.angle_beta   90.00
_cell.angle_gamma   90.00
#
_symmetry.space_group_name_H-M   'P 1'
#
loop_
_entity.id
_entity.type
_entity.pdbx_description
1 polymer ?
#
loop_
_entity_poly.entity_id
_entity_poly.type
_entity_poly.pdbx_seq_one_letter_code
_entity_poly.pdbx_strand_id
1 'polypeptide(L)'
;HRIITLNFTWGDAAQLEQIARAAADELIENTSFYFQQLGTDEAGVTLIDGPLIGPVGGGVRDQVELPLRILLAFLVGVGIVFLLHYLDDSVRNRADVEALGMRVIGEIPRARK
;
A
#
# COMPACT_ATOMS: atom_id res chain seq x y z
N HIS A 1 -2.74 -23.66 -34.21
CA HIS A 1 -2.07 -22.51 -33.57
C HIS A 1 -2.58 -22.34 -32.15
N ARG A 2 -1.71 -22.36 -31.15
CA ARG A 2 -2.04 -21.99 -29.75
C ARG A 2 -1.27 -20.71 -29.45
N ILE A 3 -1.95 -19.73 -28.87
CA ILE A 3 -1.35 -18.44 -28.50
C ILE A 3 -1.17 -18.45 -26.99
N ILE A 4 0.02 -18.10 -26.52
CA ILE A 4 0.35 -17.99 -25.09
C ILE A 4 0.63 -16.52 -24.81
N THR A 5 -0.07 -15.96 -23.83
CA THR A 5 0.11 -14.57 -23.39
C THR A 5 0.75 -14.58 -22.00
N LEU A 6 1.92 -13.95 -21.90
CA LEU A 6 2.63 -13.77 -20.64
C LEU A 6 2.44 -12.32 -20.17
N ASN A 7 1.93 -12.14 -18.96
CA ASN A 7 1.75 -10.83 -18.34
C ASN A 7 2.74 -10.66 -17.20
N PHE A 8 3.53 -9.59 -17.24
CA PHE A 8 4.52 -9.26 -16.22
C PHE A 8 4.16 -7.92 -15.58
N THR A 9 4.38 -7.80 -14.28
CA THR A 9 4.19 -6.55 -13.54
C THR A 9 5.42 -6.29 -12.68
N TRP A 10 6.00 -5.10 -12.82
CA TRP A 10 7.24 -4.75 -12.12
C TRP A 10 7.28 -3.24 -11.81
N GLY A 11 8.06 -2.86 -10.79
CA GLY A 11 8.13 -1.48 -10.31
C GLY A 11 9.00 -0.53 -11.15
N ASP A 12 9.81 -1.06 -12.07
CA ASP A 12 10.69 -0.30 -12.95
C ASP A 12 10.49 -0.76 -14.41
N ALA A 13 10.18 0.19 -15.29
CA ALA A 13 9.95 -0.06 -16.71
C ALA A 13 11.20 -0.61 -17.45
N ALA A 14 12.40 -0.13 -17.11
CA ALA A 14 13.64 -0.56 -17.77
C ALA A 14 14.01 -1.99 -17.37
N GLN A 15 13.71 -2.38 -16.12
CA GLN A 15 13.90 -3.75 -15.66
C GLN A 15 12.81 -4.69 -16.20
N LEU A 16 11.57 -4.22 -16.28
CA LEU A 16 10.46 -4.98 -16.86
C LEU A 16 10.77 -5.38 -18.32
N GLU A 17 11.32 -4.45 -19.10
CA GLU A 17 11.74 -4.71 -20.47
C GLU A 17 12.81 -5.81 -20.55
N GLN A 18 13.82 -5.74 -19.69
CA GLN A 18 14.89 -6.76 -19.64
C GLN A 18 14.35 -8.14 -19.27
N ILE A 19 13.45 -8.21 -18.28
CA ILE A 19 12.82 -9.46 -17.86
C ILE A 19 11.95 -10.03 -18.99
N ALA A 20 11.14 -9.19 -19.64
CA ALA A 20 10.27 -9.62 -20.73
C ALA A 20 11.07 -10.14 -21.93
N ARG A 21 12.17 -9.47 -22.28
CA ARG A 21 13.09 -9.92 -23.34
C ARG A 21 13.77 -11.24 -22.98
N ALA A 22 14.36 -11.32 -21.79
CA ALA A 22 15.03 -12.54 -21.34
C ALA A 22 14.08 -13.75 -21.27
N ALA A 23 12.83 -13.53 -20.83
CA ALA A 23 11.81 -14.57 -20.84
C ALA A 23 11.43 -15.00 -22.26
N ALA A 24 11.30 -14.06 -23.20
CA ALA A 24 11.02 -14.37 -24.60
C ALA A 24 12.19 -15.15 -25.24
N ASP A 25 13.42 -14.73 -25.01
CA ASP A 25 14.62 -15.37 -25.54
C ASP A 25 14.75 -16.82 -25.03
N GLU A 26 14.52 -17.05 -23.74
CA GLU A 26 14.55 -18.39 -23.17
C GLU A 26 13.44 -19.31 -23.73
N LEU A 27 12.24 -18.76 -23.92
CA LEU A 27 11.15 -19.52 -24.52
C LEU A 27 11.45 -19.89 -25.98
N ILE A 28 12.18 -19.06 -26.71
CA ILE A 28 12.60 -19.32 -28.09
C ILE A 28 13.74 -20.35 -28.11
N GLU A 29 14.81 -20.11 -27.34
CA GLU A 29 16.03 -20.94 -27.34
C GLU A 29 15.75 -22.37 -26.86
N ASN A 30 14.91 -22.53 -25.82
CA ASN A 30 14.53 -23.82 -25.26
C ASN A 30 13.12 -24.28 -25.67
N THR A 31 12.60 -23.76 -26.80
CA THR A 31 11.31 -24.16 -27.39
C THR A 31 11.14 -25.68 -27.41
N SER A 32 12.16 -26.39 -27.88
CA SER A 32 12.14 -27.84 -28.05
C SER A 32 12.01 -28.60 -26.72
N PHE A 33 12.40 -28.02 -25.58
CA PHE A 33 12.24 -28.62 -24.26
C PHE A 33 10.83 -28.38 -23.70
N TYR A 34 10.33 -27.15 -23.77
CA TYR A 34 9.02 -26.80 -23.20
C TYR A 34 7.84 -27.28 -24.07
N PHE A 35 8.06 -27.46 -25.37
CA PHE A 35 7.01 -27.82 -26.33
C PHE A 35 7.12 -29.25 -26.88
N GLN A 36 7.85 -30.15 -26.20
CA GLN A 36 7.95 -31.58 -26.60
C GLN A 36 6.59 -32.26 -26.80
N GLN A 37 5.57 -31.86 -26.02
CA GLN A 37 4.20 -32.38 -26.15
C GLN A 37 3.44 -31.92 -27.41
N LEU A 38 4.00 -30.98 -28.20
CA LEU A 38 3.40 -30.52 -29.46
C LEU A 38 3.76 -31.41 -30.67
N GLY A 39 4.66 -32.38 -30.51
CA GLY A 39 4.75 -33.55 -31.40
C GLY A 39 5.21 -33.29 -32.84
N THR A 40 5.90 -32.19 -33.13
CA THR A 40 6.49 -31.93 -34.44
C THR A 40 7.92 -31.42 -34.29
N ASP A 41 8.88 -32.16 -34.85
CA ASP A 41 10.33 -31.90 -34.84
C ASP A 41 10.76 -30.56 -35.48
N GLU A 42 9.83 -29.78 -36.03
CA GLU A 42 10.08 -28.50 -36.72
C GLU A 42 9.04 -27.40 -36.36
N ALA A 43 8.53 -27.36 -35.12
CA ALA A 43 7.70 -26.24 -34.69
C ALA A 43 8.57 -25.00 -34.39
N GLY A 44 8.91 -24.24 -35.43
CA GLY A 44 9.54 -22.93 -35.29
C GLY A 44 8.62 -21.95 -34.55
N VAL A 45 8.98 -21.60 -33.31
CA VAL A 45 8.33 -20.52 -32.56
C VAL A 45 8.79 -19.20 -33.17
N THR A 46 7.92 -18.60 -33.98
CA THR A 46 8.14 -17.25 -34.51
C THR A 46 7.48 -16.27 -33.55
N LEU A 47 8.24 -15.31 -33.04
CA LEU A 47 7.75 -14.21 -32.23
C LEU A 47 6.85 -13.33 -33.12
N ILE A 48 5.53 -13.32 -32.85
CA ILE A 48 4.56 -12.59 -33.68
C ILE A 48 4.49 -11.11 -33.30
N ASP A 49 4.64 -10.76 -32.01
CA ASP A 49 4.63 -9.38 -31.51
C ASP A 49 5.72 -9.18 -30.45
N GLY A 50 6.39 -8.02 -30.47
CA GLY A 50 7.34 -7.61 -29.44
C GLY A 50 6.63 -7.21 -28.13
N PRO A 51 7.33 -7.19 -26.99
CA PRO A 51 6.73 -6.89 -25.70
C PRO A 51 6.18 -5.45 -25.67
N LEU A 52 4.85 -5.33 -25.60
CA LEU A 52 4.16 -4.05 -25.41
C LEU A 52 4.21 -3.68 -23.91
N ILE A 53 5.02 -2.67 -23.60
CA ILE A 53 5.15 -2.14 -22.24
C ILE A 53 4.13 -1.03 -22.07
N GLY A 54 3.11 -1.29 -21.26
CA GLY A 54 2.10 -0.30 -20.88
C GLY A 54 2.20 0.04 -19.39
N PRO A 55 2.06 1.32 -18.99
CA PRO A 55 1.92 1.65 -17.58
C PRO A 55 0.62 1.04 -17.05
N VAL A 56 0.74 0.12 -16.10
CA VAL A 56 -0.40 -0.35 -15.33
C VAL A 56 -0.56 0.63 -14.18
N GLY A 57 -1.63 1.44 -14.21
CA GLY A 57 -1.93 2.36 -13.11
C GLY A 57 -2.00 1.62 -11.78
N GLY A 58 -1.51 2.25 -10.72
CA GLY A 58 -1.53 1.70 -9.36
C GLY A 58 -2.93 1.18 -9.01
N GLY A 59 -2.98 -0.03 -8.43
CA GLY A 59 -4.24 -0.71 -8.16
C GLY A 59 -5.12 0.10 -7.21
N VAL A 60 -6.41 -0.23 -7.14
CA VAL A 60 -7.34 0.38 -6.16
C VAL A 60 -6.76 0.34 -4.74
N ARG A 61 -5.98 -0.70 -4.42
CA ARG A 61 -5.27 -0.85 -3.15
C ARG A 61 -4.25 0.26 -2.88
N ASP A 62 -3.46 0.66 -3.88
CA ASP A 62 -2.43 1.71 -3.72
C ASP A 62 -3.08 3.07 -3.43
N GLN A 63 -4.24 3.32 -4.05
CA GLN A 63 -5.00 4.56 -3.84
C GLN A 63 -5.65 4.64 -2.45
N VAL A 64 -6.01 3.49 -1.87
CA VAL A 64 -6.68 3.41 -0.56
C VAL A 64 -5.67 3.35 0.59
N GLU A 65 -4.47 2.83 0.34
CA GLU A 65 -3.45 2.67 1.37
C GLU A 65 -3.05 4.00 2.01
N LEU A 66 -2.81 5.04 1.20
CA LEU A 66 -2.39 6.35 1.70
C LEU A 66 -3.49 7.04 2.54
N PRO A 67 -4.74 7.19 2.06
CA PRO A 67 -5.84 7.72 2.87
C PRO A 67 -6.08 6.92 4.14
N LEU A 68 -6.02 5.59 4.07
CA LEU A 68 -6.24 4.73 5.23
C LEU A 68 -5.15 4.92 6.29
N ARG A 69 -3.87 5.00 5.89
CA ARG A 69 -2.77 5.28 6.82
C ARG A 69 -2.93 6.64 7.50
N ILE A 70 -3.34 7.67 6.76
CA ILE A 70 -3.56 9.01 7.31
C ILE A 70 -4.72 8.98 8.33
N LEU A 71 -5.84 8.34 7.97
CA LEU A 71 -7.00 8.24 8.86
C LEU A 71 -6.66 7.48 10.14
N LEU A 72 -5.94 6.36 10.03
CA LEU A 72 -5.49 5.57 11.18
C LEU A 72 -4.53 6.37 12.06
N ALA A 73 -3.55 7.06 11.49
CA ALA A 73 -2.62 7.89 12.24
C ALA A 73 -3.35 9.02 12.98
N PHE A 74 -4.35 9.65 12.35
CA PHE A 74 -5.18 10.67 12.97
C PHE A 74 -5.99 10.11 14.14
N LEU A 75 -6.68 8.98 13.96
CA LEU A 75 -7.46 8.34 15.02
C LEU A 75 -6.59 7.94 16.22
N VAL A 76 -5.41 7.39 15.95
CA VAL A 76 -4.44 7.04 17.00
C VAL A 76 -3.96 8.30 17.72
N GLY A 77 -3.60 9.37 17.00
CA GLY A 77 -3.18 10.64 17.61
C GLY A 77 -4.26 11.24 18.51
N VAL A 78 -5.50 11.29 18.03
CA VAL A 78 -6.65 11.76 18.83
C VAL A 78 -6.87 10.85 20.05
N GLY A 79 -6.84 9.53 19.86
CA GLY A 79 -6.97 8.56 20.94
C GLY A 79 -5.91 8.75 22.03
N ILE A 80 -4.65 9.01 21.66
CA ILE A 80 -3.57 9.29 22.60
C ILE A 80 -3.83 10.59 23.37
N VAL A 81 -4.31 11.65 22.71
CA VAL A 81 -4.66 12.91 23.40
C VAL A 81 -5.77 12.68 24.43
N PHE A 82 -6.82 11.95 24.07
CA PHE A 82 -7.89 11.61 25.01
C PHE A 82 -7.41 10.72 26.15
N LEU A 83 -6.54 9.75 25.87
CA LEU A 83 -5.95 8.90 26.89
C LEU A 83 -5.13 9.72 27.88
N LEU A 84 -4.27 10.63 27.38
CA LEU A 84 -3.50 11.53 28.22
C LEU A 84 -4.41 12.45 29.04
N HIS A 85 -5.49 12.96 28.46
CA HIS A 85 -6.47 13.76 29.20
C HIS A 85 -7.21 12.94 30.27
N TYR A 86 -7.50 11.67 30.02
CA TYR A 86 -8.16 10.79 30.99
C TYR A 86 -7.23 10.41 32.15
N LEU A 87 -5.94 10.20 31.89
CA LEU A 87 -4.93 9.92 32.92
C LEU A 87 -4.44 11.19 33.64
N ASP A 88 -4.88 12.38 33.22
CA ASP A 88 -4.49 13.63 33.84
C ASP A 88 -5.34 13.89 35.09
N ASP A 89 -4.76 13.66 36.26
CA ASP A 89 -5.38 13.96 37.56
C ASP A 89 -5.42 15.47 37.87
N SER A 90 -5.01 16.34 36.94
CA SER A 90 -5.03 17.79 37.13
C SER A 90 -6.44 18.36 37.07
N VAL A 91 -6.88 18.94 38.18
CA VAL A 91 -8.08 19.78 38.24
C VAL A 91 -7.75 21.17 37.69
N ARG A 92 -8.42 21.61 36.62
CA ARG A 92 -8.16 22.91 35.96
C ARG A 92 -9.30 23.89 36.07
N ASN A 93 -10.51 23.42 36.30
CA ASN A 93 -11.69 24.25 36.45
C ASN A 93 -12.51 23.88 37.69
N ARG A 94 -13.34 24.83 38.12
CA ARG A 94 -14.32 24.61 39.19
C ARG A 94 -15.22 23.39 38.91
N ALA A 95 -15.55 23.16 37.65
CA ALA A 95 -16.40 22.05 37.22
C ALA A 95 -15.75 20.68 37.49
N ASP A 96 -14.43 20.59 37.40
CA ASP A 96 -13.68 19.36 37.69
C ASP A 96 -13.73 19.05 39.20
N VAL A 97 -13.63 20.09 40.05
CA VAL A 97 -13.77 19.98 41.51
C VAL A 97 -15.18 19.59 41.92
N GLU A 98 -16.18 20.20 41.29
CA GLU A 98 -17.60 19.90 41.55
C GLU A 98 -17.97 18.49 41.08
N ALA A 99 -17.41 18.01 39.97
CA ALA A 99 -17.59 16.64 39.48
C ALA A 99 -17.02 15.59 40.45
N LEU A 100 -16.01 15.95 41.25
CA LEU A 100 -15.46 15.13 42.33
C LEU A 100 -16.30 15.17 43.63
N GLY A 101 -17.45 15.87 43.64
CA GLY A 101 -18.35 15.97 44.79
C GLY A 101 -17.93 17.02 45.83
N MET A 102 -16.94 17.84 45.52
CA MET A 102 -16.47 18.91 46.39
C MET A 102 -17.16 20.24 46.03
N ARG A 103 -17.73 20.92 47.03
CA ARG A 103 -18.38 22.23 46.81
C ARG A 103 -17.33 23.33 46.74
N VAL A 104 -17.27 24.04 45.61
CA VAL A 104 -16.35 25.17 45.41
C VAL A 104 -16.82 26.38 46.22
N ILE A 105 -15.97 26.90 47.09
CA ILE A 105 -16.27 28.04 47.99
C ILE A 105 -15.78 29.38 47.41
N GLY A 106 -14.82 29.34 46.48
CA GLY A 106 -14.32 30.50 45.76
C GLY A 106 -13.21 30.11 44.79
N GLU A 107 -13.04 30.88 43.71
CA GLU A 107 -12.00 30.68 42.70
C GLU A 107 -10.93 31.78 42.84
N ILE A 108 -9.65 31.40 42.89
CA ILE A 108 -8.55 32.38 42.91
C ILE A 108 -8.30 32.82 41.46
N PRO A 109 -8.48 34.12 41.13
CA PRO A 109 -8.30 34.59 39.77
C PRO A 109 -6.85 34.37 39.31
N ARG A 110 -6.68 33.82 38.11
CA ARG A 110 -5.34 33.62 37.53
C ARG A 110 -4.67 34.98 37.34
N ALA A 111 -3.49 35.15 37.94
CA ALA A 111 -2.67 36.31 37.69
C ALA A 111 -2.35 36.38 36.19
N ARG A 112 -2.83 37.44 35.52
CA ARG A 112 -2.51 37.73 34.13
C ARG A 112 -1.01 38.04 34.08
N LYS A 113 -0.23 37.25 33.34
CA LYS A 113 1.11 37.64 32.91
C LYS A 113 1.03 38.64 31.78
#